data_AF-A0A250JE99-F1
#
_entry.id   AF-A0A250JE99-F1
#
_cell.length_a   1.000
_cell.length_b   1.000
_cell.length_c   1.000
_cell.angle_alpha   90.00
_cell.angle_beta   90.00
_cell.angle_gamma   90.00
#
_symmetry.space_group_name_H-M   'P 1'
#
loop_
_entity.id
_entity.type
_entity.pdbx_description
1 polymer ?
#
loop_
_entity_poly.entity_id
_entity_poly.type
_entity_poly.pdbx_seq_one_letter_code
_entity_poly.pdbx_strand_id
1 'polypeptide(L)'
;MTPNIHYEKREIVGERLELAKGPIYWLGPDLTVRDSTVIISAAGRSVVPMSGQFINCTIQAKGQLTGLPWAPMKLTGCRFKGRFTGNDFGFREDVDERWKGGGIEDCDFTEAQLNGCRFFNCDMGTIRLPRWPCFSFLDARGHAAELARRAWPGSFDSVVRTVCDPPKGTVASVWHAHTVAKKSDTTVEELRAALETAPGIFM
;
A
#
# COMPACT_ATOMS: atom_id res chain seq x y z
N MET A 1 7.05 28.79 -10.90
CA MET A 1 5.91 28.00 -10.38
C MET A 1 6.06 26.58 -10.86
N THR A 2 5.81 25.60 -10.00
CA THR A 2 5.68 24.20 -10.43
C THR A 2 4.39 24.06 -11.23
N PRO A 3 4.41 23.52 -12.47
CA PRO A 3 3.19 23.32 -13.22
C PRO A 3 2.31 22.26 -12.54
N ASN A 4 1.01 22.54 -12.45
CA ASN A 4 0.01 21.57 -12.06
C ASN A 4 -0.50 20.87 -13.32
N ILE A 5 -0.46 19.54 -13.33
CA ILE A 5 -0.98 18.71 -14.41
C ILE A 5 -2.23 18.02 -13.90
N HIS A 6 -3.35 18.27 -14.57
CA HIS A 6 -4.65 17.74 -14.19
C HIS A 6 -5.05 16.62 -15.15
N TYR A 7 -5.35 15.45 -14.61
CA TYR A 7 -5.97 14.33 -15.29
C TYR A 7 -7.37 14.15 -14.72
N GLU A 8 -8.36 14.82 -15.31
CA GLU A 8 -9.75 14.81 -14.87
C GLU A 8 -10.69 14.58 -16.06
N LYS A 9 -11.87 14.02 -15.78
CA LYS A 9 -13.01 13.82 -16.69
C LYS A 9 -12.62 13.22 -18.04
N ARG A 10 -11.78 12.18 -18.00
CA ARG A 10 -11.27 11.53 -19.21
C ARG A 10 -10.97 10.06 -18.98
N GLU A 11 -10.90 9.33 -20.07
CA GLU A 11 -10.41 7.97 -20.12
C GLU A 11 -9.05 7.92 -20.83
N ILE A 12 -8.11 7.14 -20.27
CA ILE A 12 -6.80 6.85 -20.83
C ILE A 12 -6.71 5.34 -21.01
N VAL A 13 -6.49 4.85 -22.23
CA VAL A 13 -6.53 3.41 -22.55
C VAL A 13 -5.29 3.00 -23.32
N GLY A 14 -4.63 1.92 -22.89
CA GLY A 14 -3.49 1.35 -23.61
C GLY A 14 -2.24 2.24 -23.63
N GLU A 15 -2.19 3.27 -22.79
CA GLU A 15 -1.12 4.27 -22.83
C GLU A 15 -0.03 4.00 -21.79
N ARG A 16 1.10 4.68 -22.02
CA ARG A 16 2.17 4.82 -21.03
C ARG A 16 2.10 6.21 -20.41
N LEU A 17 1.55 6.30 -19.21
CA LEU A 17 1.41 7.54 -18.45
C LEU A 17 2.62 7.75 -17.52
N GLU A 18 3.39 8.81 -17.74
CA GLU A 18 4.55 9.13 -16.90
C GLU A 18 4.29 10.32 -15.96
N LEU A 19 4.27 10.05 -14.64
CA LEU A 19 4.26 11.06 -13.60
C LEU A 19 5.71 11.37 -13.19
N ALA A 20 6.31 12.34 -13.86
CA ALA A 20 7.72 12.72 -13.73
C ALA A 20 8.00 13.61 -12.49
N LYS A 21 9.28 13.84 -12.20
CA LYS A 21 9.67 14.82 -11.16
C LYS A 21 9.39 16.24 -11.65
N GLY A 22 9.01 17.12 -10.74
CA GLY A 22 8.75 18.53 -11.03
C GLY A 22 7.29 18.87 -10.78
N PRO A 23 6.34 18.46 -11.64
CA PRO A 23 4.93 18.82 -11.55
C PRO A 23 4.19 18.30 -10.31
N ILE A 24 3.03 18.88 -10.03
CA ILE A 24 2.01 18.28 -9.16
C ILE A 24 0.92 17.68 -10.06
N TYR A 25 0.61 16.40 -9.85
CA TYR A 25 -0.35 15.64 -10.62
C TYR A 25 -1.66 15.47 -9.86
N TRP A 26 -2.74 16.01 -10.38
CA TRP A 26 -4.08 15.82 -9.86
C TRP A 26 -4.75 14.70 -10.65
N LEU A 27 -5.10 13.61 -9.96
CA LEU A 27 -5.70 12.42 -10.56
C LEU A 27 -7.18 12.37 -10.18
N GLY A 28 -8.02 12.88 -11.08
CA GLY A 28 -9.44 13.08 -10.88
C GLY A 28 -9.83 14.56 -10.76
N PRO A 29 -11.15 14.84 -10.69
CA PRO A 29 -12.24 13.86 -10.58
C PRO A 29 -12.51 13.11 -11.90
N ASP A 30 -13.20 11.97 -11.80
CA ASP A 30 -13.71 11.17 -12.93
C ASP A 30 -12.64 10.75 -13.94
N LEU A 31 -11.45 10.38 -13.44
CA LEU A 31 -10.39 9.80 -14.25
C LEU A 31 -10.57 8.28 -14.35
N THR A 32 -10.56 7.74 -15.56
CA THR A 32 -10.42 6.29 -15.79
C THR A 32 -9.12 6.03 -16.53
N VAL A 33 -8.26 5.17 -15.97
CA VAL A 33 -7.06 4.69 -16.64
C VAL A 33 -7.19 3.18 -16.78
N ARG A 34 -7.13 2.67 -18.00
CA ARG A 34 -7.40 1.27 -18.31
C ARG A 34 -6.30 0.67 -19.17
N ASP A 35 -5.95 -0.59 -18.89
CA ASP A 35 -5.01 -1.38 -19.70
C ASP A 35 -3.69 -0.64 -19.99
N SER A 36 -3.25 0.19 -19.04
CA SER A 36 -2.18 1.18 -19.23
C SER A 36 -1.01 0.92 -18.27
N THR A 37 0.13 1.51 -18.59
CA THR A 37 1.31 1.52 -17.69
C THR A 37 1.49 2.91 -17.10
N VAL A 38 1.39 3.02 -15.78
CA VAL A 38 1.56 4.27 -15.03
C VAL A 38 2.91 4.24 -14.32
N ILE A 39 3.78 5.17 -14.67
CA ILE A 39 5.15 5.23 -14.13
C ILE A 39 5.30 6.45 -13.26
N ILE A 40 5.58 6.20 -11.99
CA ILE A 40 5.64 7.23 -10.96
C ILE A 40 7.11 7.45 -10.59
N SER A 41 7.65 8.57 -11.06
CA SER A 41 8.94 9.13 -10.62
C SER A 41 8.76 10.36 -9.72
N ALA A 42 7.56 10.95 -9.73
CA ALA A 42 7.15 12.01 -8.82
C ALA A 42 7.24 11.58 -7.35
N ALA A 43 7.43 12.54 -6.45
CA ALA A 43 7.30 12.29 -5.02
C ALA A 43 5.83 12.01 -4.67
N GLY A 44 5.57 11.22 -3.62
CA GLY A 44 4.19 10.90 -3.19
C GLY A 44 3.32 12.14 -2.98
N ARG A 45 3.86 13.17 -2.31
CA ARG A 45 3.18 14.46 -2.11
C ARG A 45 2.86 15.25 -3.40
N SER A 46 3.47 14.88 -4.52
CA SER A 46 3.25 15.49 -5.83
C SER A 46 2.24 14.71 -6.66
N VAL A 47 1.72 13.60 -6.16
CA VAL A 47 0.61 12.87 -6.75
C VAL A 47 -0.58 13.04 -5.81
N VAL A 48 -1.67 13.62 -6.32
CA VAL A 48 -2.86 13.95 -5.55
C VAL A 48 -4.01 13.12 -6.12
N PRO A 49 -4.27 11.92 -5.56
CA PRO A 49 -5.44 11.13 -5.91
C PRO A 49 -6.69 11.84 -5.40
N MET A 50 -7.68 12.05 -6.27
CA MET A 50 -8.92 12.78 -5.93
C MET A 50 -10.14 11.87 -6.04
N SER A 51 -10.37 11.31 -7.23
CA SER A 51 -11.44 10.36 -7.51
C SER A 51 -11.24 9.79 -8.91
N GLY A 52 -11.37 8.48 -9.04
CA GLY A 52 -11.25 7.80 -10.32
C GLY A 52 -10.90 6.33 -10.15
N GLN A 53 -10.51 5.69 -11.24
CA GLN A 53 -10.22 4.26 -11.26
C GLN A 53 -9.04 3.91 -12.15
N PHE A 54 -8.25 2.96 -11.69
CA PHE A 54 -7.25 2.23 -12.47
C PHE A 54 -7.74 0.80 -12.66
N ILE A 55 -7.84 0.36 -13.90
CA ILE A 55 -8.33 -0.97 -14.26
C ILE A 55 -7.26 -1.67 -15.10
N ASN A 56 -6.84 -2.87 -14.68
CA ASN A 56 -5.85 -3.68 -15.39
C ASN A 56 -4.54 -2.92 -15.70
N CYS A 57 -4.15 -1.98 -14.84
CA CYS A 57 -2.97 -1.16 -15.04
C CYS A 57 -1.72 -1.81 -14.44
N THR A 58 -0.55 -1.54 -15.02
CA THR A 58 0.72 -1.69 -14.31
C THR A 58 1.11 -0.35 -13.68
N ILE A 59 1.20 -0.28 -12.36
CA ILE A 59 1.61 0.90 -11.60
C ILE A 59 3.02 0.67 -11.08
N GLN A 60 3.99 1.40 -11.64
CA GLN A 60 5.41 1.23 -11.35
C GLN A 60 6.01 2.46 -10.68
N ALA A 61 6.43 2.32 -9.42
CA ALA A 61 7.24 3.32 -8.74
C ALA A 61 8.72 3.17 -9.17
N LYS A 62 9.28 4.18 -9.85
CA LYS A 62 10.71 4.22 -10.20
C LYS A 62 11.61 4.56 -9.00
N GLY A 63 11.05 5.21 -7.98
CA GLY A 63 11.70 5.51 -6.70
C GLY A 63 10.95 4.89 -5.52
N GLN A 64 11.28 5.32 -4.30
CA GLN A 64 10.45 5.02 -3.14
C GLN A 64 9.23 5.94 -3.11
N LEU A 65 8.05 5.39 -3.35
CA LEU A 65 6.79 6.12 -3.26
C LEU A 65 6.30 6.08 -1.81
N THR A 66 6.29 7.23 -1.14
CA THR A 66 6.01 7.32 0.30
C THR A 66 4.69 8.04 0.57
N GLY A 67 3.85 7.45 1.41
CA GLY A 67 2.70 8.15 1.99
C GLY A 67 1.58 8.51 1.03
N LEU A 68 1.46 7.84 -0.12
CA LEU A 68 0.40 8.14 -1.09
C LEU A 68 -0.92 7.48 -0.64
N PRO A 69 -2.00 8.25 -0.37
CA PRO A 69 -3.29 7.69 -0.01
C PRO A 69 -4.04 7.29 -1.28
N TRP A 70 -4.06 6.01 -1.61
CA TRP A 70 -4.84 5.50 -2.74
C TRP A 70 -6.34 5.38 -2.44
N ALA A 71 -6.75 5.63 -1.20
CA ALA A 71 -8.13 5.54 -0.73
C ALA A 71 -9.21 6.25 -1.58
N PRO A 72 -8.93 7.33 -2.33
CA PRO A 72 -9.91 7.94 -3.24
C PRO A 72 -10.04 7.24 -4.59
N MET A 73 -9.13 6.34 -4.93
CA MET A 73 -9.07 5.66 -6.23
C MET A 73 -9.56 4.23 -6.11
N LYS A 74 -10.31 3.78 -7.11
CA LYS A 74 -10.61 2.37 -7.30
C LYS A 74 -9.47 1.69 -8.07
N LEU A 75 -9.01 0.57 -7.57
CA LEU A 75 -7.88 -0.19 -8.11
C LEU A 75 -8.37 -1.62 -8.38
N THR A 76 -8.60 -1.96 -9.65
CA THR A 76 -9.11 -3.28 -10.03
C THR A 76 -8.12 -3.95 -10.98
N GLY A 77 -7.70 -5.18 -10.69
CA GLY A 77 -6.84 -5.95 -11.61
C GLY A 77 -5.43 -5.37 -11.80
N CYS A 78 -4.99 -4.44 -10.94
CA CYS A 78 -3.74 -3.70 -11.15
C CYS A 78 -2.52 -4.45 -10.62
N ARG A 79 -1.39 -4.32 -11.33
CA ARG A 79 -0.08 -4.84 -10.92
C ARG A 79 0.80 -3.71 -10.39
N PHE A 80 1.28 -3.84 -9.16
CA PHE A 80 2.17 -2.88 -8.52
C PHE A 80 3.62 -3.36 -8.57
N LYS A 81 4.53 -2.45 -8.96
CA LYS A 81 5.97 -2.72 -9.07
C LYS A 81 6.78 -1.62 -8.41
N GLY A 82 7.89 -1.99 -7.77
CA GLY A 82 8.81 -1.04 -7.13
C GLY A 82 8.60 -0.92 -5.62
N ARG A 83 9.03 0.20 -5.03
CA ARG A 83 9.07 0.37 -3.57
C ARG A 83 8.00 1.32 -3.07
N PHE A 84 7.19 0.85 -2.12
CA PHE A 84 6.11 1.62 -1.50
C PHE A 84 6.27 1.61 0.02
N THR A 85 6.23 2.79 0.63
CA THR A 85 6.36 2.96 2.08
C THR A 85 5.18 3.75 2.61
N GLY A 86 4.44 3.23 3.60
CA GLY A 86 3.33 3.98 4.21
C GLY A 86 2.19 4.32 3.25
N ASN A 87 1.97 3.53 2.20
CA ASN A 87 0.86 3.74 1.28
C ASN A 87 -0.39 3.05 1.84
N ASP A 88 -1.54 3.69 1.69
CA ASP A 88 -2.83 3.16 2.12
C ASP A 88 -3.66 2.80 0.90
N PHE A 89 -4.17 1.58 0.86
CA PHE A 89 -4.97 1.02 -0.23
C PHE A 89 -6.37 0.64 0.26
N GLY A 90 -7.35 0.64 -0.64
CA GLY A 90 -8.72 0.27 -0.33
C GLY A 90 -9.55 1.40 0.27
N PHE A 91 -10.77 1.05 0.66
CA PHE A 91 -11.78 2.02 1.09
C PHE A 91 -11.59 2.43 2.55
N ARG A 92 -11.54 3.74 2.83
CA ARG A 92 -11.44 4.27 4.21
C ARG A 92 -12.73 4.95 4.64
N GLU A 93 -13.24 4.58 5.81
CA GLU A 93 -14.42 5.22 6.42
C GLU A 93 -14.08 6.49 7.20
N ASP A 94 -12.83 6.61 7.65
CA ASP A 94 -12.34 7.63 8.55
C ASP A 94 -11.75 8.86 7.82
N VAL A 95 -12.12 9.02 6.54
CA VAL A 95 -11.77 10.18 5.70
C VAL A 95 -13.01 11.00 5.37
N ASP A 96 -12.79 12.24 4.91
CA ASP A 96 -13.83 13.12 4.41
C ASP A 96 -14.61 12.45 3.27
N GLU A 97 -15.94 12.65 3.23
CA GLU A 97 -16.88 12.00 2.30
C GLU A 97 -16.42 12.08 0.84
N ARG A 98 -15.80 13.20 0.41
CA ARG A 98 -15.30 13.35 -0.96
C ARG A 98 -14.11 12.43 -1.31
N TRP A 99 -13.51 11.79 -0.32
CA TRP A 99 -12.41 10.81 -0.44
C TRP A 99 -12.89 9.36 -0.22
N LYS A 100 -14.19 9.16 0.07
CA LYS A 100 -14.83 7.84 0.29
C LYS A 100 -15.30 7.18 -1.01
N GLY A 101 -14.43 7.14 -2.01
CA GLY A 101 -14.77 6.63 -3.35
C GLY A 101 -13.95 5.44 -3.83
N GLY A 102 -12.81 5.16 -3.18
CA GLY A 102 -11.88 4.15 -3.65
C GLY A 102 -12.20 2.74 -3.17
N GLY A 103 -11.34 1.82 -3.57
CA GLY A 103 -11.49 0.39 -3.35
C GLY A 103 -10.32 -0.34 -3.99
N ILE A 104 -10.09 -1.58 -3.58
CA ILE A 104 -9.05 -2.41 -4.17
C ILE A 104 -9.51 -3.86 -4.26
N GLU A 105 -9.32 -4.45 -5.43
CA GLU A 105 -9.66 -5.85 -5.72
C GLU A 105 -8.77 -6.39 -6.85
N ASP A 106 -8.54 -7.70 -6.84
CA ASP A 106 -7.82 -8.44 -7.88
C ASP A 106 -6.42 -7.88 -8.21
N CYS A 107 -5.78 -7.21 -7.26
CA CYS A 107 -4.50 -6.55 -7.46
C CYS A 107 -3.31 -7.45 -7.12
N ASP A 108 -2.20 -7.25 -7.84
CA ASP A 108 -0.97 -8.04 -7.73
C ASP A 108 0.19 -7.16 -7.24
N PHE A 109 0.71 -7.46 -6.06
CA PHE A 109 1.87 -6.80 -5.44
C PHE A 109 3.10 -7.71 -5.37
N THR A 110 3.11 -8.85 -6.06
CA THR A 110 4.22 -9.83 -6.00
C THR A 110 5.57 -9.27 -6.43
N GLU A 111 5.58 -8.22 -7.27
CA GLU A 111 6.78 -7.51 -7.72
C GLU A 111 7.00 -6.17 -6.99
N ALA A 112 6.26 -5.92 -5.92
CA ALA A 112 6.38 -4.74 -5.08
C ALA A 112 7.11 -5.08 -3.78
N GLN A 113 7.92 -4.12 -3.30
CA GLN A 113 8.44 -4.13 -1.94
C GLN A 113 7.60 -3.14 -1.12
N LEU A 114 6.89 -3.66 -0.12
CA LEU A 114 5.99 -2.89 0.72
C LEU A 114 6.54 -2.75 2.13
N ASN A 115 6.52 -1.54 2.69
CA ASN A 115 6.89 -1.30 4.08
C ASN A 115 5.92 -0.37 4.80
N GLY A 116 5.22 -0.88 5.81
CA GLY A 116 4.19 -0.13 6.54
C GLY A 116 3.02 0.27 5.65
N CYS A 117 2.75 -0.48 4.58
CA CYS A 117 1.57 -0.24 3.74
C CYS A 117 0.36 -0.92 4.37
N ARG A 118 -0.84 -0.34 4.20
CA ARG A 118 -2.07 -0.83 4.81
C ARG A 118 -3.17 -1.02 3.78
N PHE A 119 -4.03 -2.00 4.03
CA PHE A 119 -5.18 -2.35 3.22
C PHE A 119 -6.44 -2.17 4.05
N PHE A 120 -7.42 -1.45 3.52
CA PHE A 120 -8.64 -1.06 4.22
C PHE A 120 -9.88 -1.62 3.52
N ASN A 121 -10.78 -2.22 4.30
CA ASN A 121 -12.13 -2.65 3.89
C ASN A 121 -12.17 -3.34 2.52
N CYS A 122 -11.26 -4.28 2.28
CA CYS A 122 -11.16 -5.03 1.04
C CYS A 122 -11.03 -6.54 1.32
N ASP A 123 -11.37 -7.35 0.33
CA ASP A 123 -11.16 -8.80 0.41
C ASP A 123 -9.71 -9.13 0.07
N MET A 124 -8.92 -9.48 1.09
CA MET A 124 -7.52 -9.88 0.93
C MET A 124 -7.35 -11.17 0.14
N GLY A 125 -8.38 -12.00 -0.03
CA GLY A 125 -8.36 -13.19 -0.89
C GLY A 125 -8.16 -12.87 -2.38
N THR A 126 -8.49 -11.64 -2.79
CA THR A 126 -8.28 -11.15 -4.16
C THR A 126 -6.90 -10.51 -4.37
N ILE A 127 -6.15 -10.25 -3.29
CA ILE A 127 -4.89 -9.50 -3.34
C ILE A 127 -3.71 -10.46 -3.30
N ARG A 128 -2.85 -10.41 -4.33
CA ARG A 128 -1.61 -11.19 -4.34
C ARG A 128 -0.51 -10.40 -3.64
N LEU A 129 -0.23 -10.76 -2.39
CA LEU A 129 0.78 -10.11 -1.56
C LEU A 129 2.20 -10.52 -1.96
N PRO A 130 3.20 -9.63 -1.78
CA PRO A 130 4.60 -10.01 -1.91
C PRO A 130 4.97 -11.02 -0.81
N ARG A 131 5.80 -11.99 -1.18
CA ARG A 131 6.38 -12.97 -0.26
C ARG A 131 7.64 -12.43 0.40
N TRP A 132 8.21 -13.21 1.30
CA TRP A 132 9.50 -12.95 1.94
C TRP A 132 10.54 -12.39 0.95
N PRO A 133 11.23 -11.27 1.24
CA PRO A 133 11.40 -10.61 2.54
C PRO A 133 10.28 -9.61 2.92
N CYS A 134 9.18 -9.56 2.17
CA CYS A 134 7.96 -8.92 2.67
C CYS A 134 7.15 -9.90 3.53
N PHE A 135 6.46 -9.37 4.52
CA PHE A 135 5.54 -10.14 5.35
C PHE A 135 4.32 -9.30 5.69
N SER A 136 3.20 -9.95 5.90
CA SER A 136 1.91 -9.28 6.14
C SER A 136 1.28 -9.75 7.43
N PHE A 137 0.71 -8.83 8.19
CA PHE A 137 -0.25 -9.15 9.23
C PHE A 137 -1.65 -9.08 8.61
N LEU A 138 -2.34 -10.22 8.57
CA LEU A 138 -3.74 -10.36 8.20
C LEU A 138 -4.57 -10.42 9.49
N ASP A 139 -5.60 -9.58 9.58
CA ASP A 139 -6.45 -9.46 10.77
C ASP A 139 -5.67 -9.35 12.10
N ALA A 140 -4.66 -8.48 12.13
CA ALA A 140 -3.80 -8.26 13.29
C ALA A 140 -4.59 -7.93 14.57
N ARG A 141 -5.72 -7.22 14.42
CA ARG A 141 -6.61 -6.86 15.52
C ARG A 141 -7.28 -8.11 16.12
N GLY A 142 -7.74 -9.04 15.29
CA GLY A 142 -8.29 -10.33 15.74
C GLY A 142 -7.26 -11.18 16.51
N HIS A 143 -5.98 -11.09 16.11
CA HIS A 143 -4.88 -11.81 16.74
C HIS A 143 -4.15 -11.04 17.85
N ALA A 144 -4.64 -9.86 18.24
CA ALA A 144 -3.91 -8.93 19.12
C ALA A 144 -3.50 -9.56 20.46
N ALA A 145 -4.38 -10.34 21.08
CA ALA A 145 -4.11 -10.98 22.38
C ALA A 145 -2.98 -12.02 22.31
N GLU A 146 -2.90 -12.77 21.21
CA GLU A 146 -1.84 -13.75 20.99
C GLU A 146 -0.52 -13.07 20.64
N LEU A 147 -0.57 -12.10 19.72
CA LEU A 147 0.60 -11.32 19.31
C LEU A 147 1.24 -10.55 20.48
N ALA A 148 0.43 -10.02 21.40
CA ALA A 148 0.90 -9.27 22.57
C ALA A 148 1.62 -10.13 23.62
N ARG A 149 1.37 -11.44 23.68
CA ARG A 149 2.00 -12.36 24.66
C ARG A 149 3.34 -12.91 24.20
N ARG A 150 3.70 -12.71 22.93
CA ARG A 150 4.93 -13.26 22.35
C ARG A 150 6.13 -12.41 22.72
N ALA A 151 7.26 -13.08 22.93
CA ALA A 151 8.55 -12.41 23.01
C ALA A 151 9.01 -12.07 21.59
N TRP A 152 9.06 -10.78 21.28
CA TRP A 152 9.52 -10.28 19.99
C TRP A 152 11.00 -9.88 20.07
N PRO A 153 11.78 -10.09 19.00
CA PRO A 153 13.20 -9.78 19.03
C PRO A 153 13.43 -8.26 18.93
N GLY A 154 14.46 -7.78 19.65
CA GLY A 154 14.78 -6.37 19.78
C GLY A 154 13.57 -5.54 20.27
N SER A 155 13.27 -4.46 19.56
CA SER A 155 12.13 -3.57 19.81
C SER A 155 10.98 -3.76 18.81
N PHE A 156 10.85 -4.96 18.22
CA PHE A 156 9.80 -5.25 17.23
C PHE A 156 8.38 -5.27 17.83
N ASP A 157 8.26 -5.41 19.15
CA ASP A 157 7.02 -5.24 19.91
C ASP A 157 6.33 -3.88 19.65
N SER A 158 7.10 -2.84 19.32
CA SER A 158 6.57 -1.52 18.93
C SER A 158 5.76 -1.57 17.63
N VAL A 159 6.21 -2.35 16.65
CA VAL A 159 5.49 -2.58 15.40
C VAL A 159 4.24 -3.40 15.67
N VAL A 160 4.36 -4.44 16.50
CA VAL A 160 3.24 -5.30 16.90
C VAL A 160 2.11 -4.49 17.54
N ARG A 161 2.42 -3.60 18.49
CA ARG A 161 1.43 -2.68 19.07
C ARG A 161 0.71 -1.84 18.02
N THR A 162 1.47 -1.31 17.05
CA THR A 162 0.94 -0.46 15.98
C THR A 162 0.00 -1.23 15.05
N VAL A 163 0.33 -2.49 14.72
CA VAL A 163 -0.52 -3.30 13.82
C VAL A 163 -1.74 -3.88 14.54
N CYS A 164 -1.68 -4.10 15.86
CA CYS A 164 -2.80 -4.63 16.66
C CYS A 164 -3.86 -3.57 16.99
N ASP A 165 -3.49 -2.28 17.01
CA ASP A 165 -4.42 -1.15 17.11
C ASP A 165 -4.34 -0.24 15.87
N PRO A 166 -4.71 -0.75 14.67
CA PRO A 166 -4.63 0.02 13.45
C PRO A 166 -5.87 0.93 13.31
N PRO A 167 -5.87 1.93 12.40
CA PRO A 167 -7.08 2.69 12.13
C PRO A 167 -8.24 1.79 11.69
N LYS A 168 -9.48 2.25 11.93
CA LYS A 168 -10.70 1.48 11.65
C LYS A 168 -10.75 1.03 10.19
N GLY A 169 -11.15 -0.22 9.96
CA GLY A 169 -11.26 -0.80 8.63
C GLY A 169 -9.95 -1.38 8.08
N THR A 170 -8.82 -1.25 8.78
CA THR A 170 -7.58 -1.93 8.36
C THR A 170 -7.76 -3.44 8.48
N VAL A 171 -7.65 -4.16 7.36
CA VAL A 171 -7.75 -5.63 7.28
C VAL A 171 -6.39 -6.29 7.15
N ALA A 172 -5.39 -5.57 6.64
CA ALA A 172 -4.02 -6.06 6.57
C ALA A 172 -2.99 -4.92 6.59
N SER A 173 -1.77 -5.25 7.00
CA SER A 173 -0.59 -4.39 6.81
C SER A 173 0.62 -5.19 6.36
N VAL A 174 1.45 -4.59 5.51
CA VAL A 174 2.60 -5.25 4.88
C VAL A 174 3.89 -4.51 5.20
N TRP A 175 4.91 -5.27 5.56
CA TRP A 175 6.19 -4.80 6.06
C TRP A 175 7.35 -5.48 5.34
N HIS A 176 8.51 -4.82 5.34
CA HIS A 176 9.72 -5.33 4.73
C HIS A 176 10.75 -5.67 5.80
N ALA A 177 11.15 -6.94 5.88
CA ALA A 177 11.97 -7.48 6.96
C ALA A 177 13.26 -6.70 7.20
N HIS A 178 14.03 -6.40 6.15
CA HIS A 178 15.28 -5.63 6.30
C HIS A 178 15.06 -4.22 6.85
N THR A 179 13.95 -3.56 6.46
CA THR A 179 13.64 -2.21 6.92
C THR A 179 13.22 -2.21 8.37
N VAL A 180 12.45 -3.21 8.78
CA VAL A 180 11.98 -3.40 10.15
C VAL A 180 13.14 -3.81 11.05
N ALA A 181 13.91 -4.84 10.69
CA ALA A 181 15.03 -5.36 11.49
C ALA A 181 16.03 -4.25 11.86
N LYS A 182 16.40 -3.42 10.87
CA LYS A 182 17.26 -2.24 11.09
C LYS A 182 16.69 -1.25 12.10
N LYS A 183 15.37 -1.03 12.10
CA LYS A 183 14.71 -0.07 13.01
C LYS A 183 14.47 -0.65 14.40
N SER A 184 14.31 -1.97 14.47
CA SER A 184 13.96 -2.69 15.68
C SER A 184 15.18 -3.25 16.42
N ASP A 185 16.40 -2.96 15.96
CA ASP A 185 17.63 -3.47 16.58
C ASP A 185 17.64 -5.01 16.70
N THR A 186 17.34 -5.68 15.58
CA THR A 186 17.32 -7.14 15.46
C THR A 186 17.82 -7.57 14.08
N THR A 187 18.02 -8.87 13.86
CA THR A 187 18.38 -9.46 12.58
C THR A 187 17.16 -9.88 11.76
N VAL A 188 17.36 -10.09 10.46
CA VAL A 188 16.30 -10.55 9.55
C VAL A 188 15.93 -12.00 9.86
N GLU A 189 16.90 -12.80 10.31
CA GLU A 189 16.78 -14.20 10.67
C GLU A 189 15.97 -14.38 11.96
N GLU A 190 16.28 -13.61 13.02
CA GLU A 190 15.51 -13.62 14.26
C GLU A 190 14.07 -13.17 14.02
N LEU A 191 13.89 -12.11 13.23
CA LEU A 191 12.57 -11.62 12.86
C LEU A 191 11.79 -12.69 12.09
N ARG A 192 12.40 -13.37 11.13
CA ARG A 192 11.78 -14.46 10.38
C ARG A 192 11.33 -15.59 11.31
N ALA A 193 12.21 -16.07 12.18
CA ALA A 193 11.90 -17.16 13.11
C ALA A 193 10.74 -16.79 14.05
N ALA A 194 10.67 -15.54 14.51
CA ALA A 194 9.58 -15.05 15.35
C ALA A 194 8.24 -14.97 14.59
N LEU A 195 8.28 -14.58 13.31
CA LEU A 195 7.11 -14.44 12.44
C LEU A 195 6.55 -15.79 11.96
N GLU A 196 7.39 -16.77 11.66
CA GLU A 196 6.97 -18.09 11.14
C GLU A 196 6.02 -18.84 12.08
N THR A 197 6.08 -18.54 13.38
CA THR A 197 5.22 -19.18 14.40
C THR A 197 4.13 -18.25 14.94
N ALA A 198 3.97 -17.05 14.36
CA ALA A 198 2.99 -16.07 14.80
C ALA A 198 1.66 -16.19 14.04
N PRO A 199 0.52 -16.01 14.73
CA PRO A 199 -0.79 -16.07 14.09
C PRO A 199 -1.01 -14.88 13.14
N GLY A 200 -1.81 -15.09 12.09
CA GLY A 200 -2.18 -14.04 11.14
C GLY A 200 -1.03 -13.55 10.26
N ILE A 201 0.11 -14.26 10.19
CA ILE A 201 1.23 -13.89 9.34
C ILE A 201 1.15 -14.57 7.97
N PHE A 202 1.36 -13.78 6.91
CA PHE A 202 1.61 -14.26 5.55
C PHE A 202 3.03 -13.86 5.11
N MET A 203 3.79 -14.82 4.56
CA MET A 203 5.17 -14.66 4.06
C MET A 203 5.42 -15.50 2.81
#